data_AF-A0A2A2QW67-F1
#
_entry.id   AF-A0A2A2QW67-F1
#
_cell.length_a   1.000
_cell.length_b   1.000
_cell.length_c   1.000
_cell.angle_alpha   90.00
_cell.angle_beta   90.00
_cell.angle_gamma   90.00
#
_symmetry.space_group_name_H-M   'P 1'
#
loop_
_entity.id
_entity.type
_entity.pdbx_description
1 polymer ?
#
loop_
_entity_poly.entity_id
_entity_poly.type
_entity_poly.pdbx_seq_one_letter_code
_entity_poly.pdbx_strand_id
1 'polypeptide(L)'
;MLRHFFDLYDEYVHGQVGRRGFLDRASRFAVGGVTAAGLLAALSPKYALAQQVAKDDERITVSYEIKAAILLQFAENDERVNAGWPAYEEALKKADVRYTAHHYPGTNHGFHNDTTPRYDEAAAKLAWQRTVEFFNKELAGK
;
A
#
# COMPACT_ATOMS: atom_id res chain seq x y z
N MET A 1 3.68 40.72 -2.94
CA MET A 1 2.57 40.78 -3.92
C MET A 1 2.26 39.40 -4.51
N LEU A 2 3.18 38.76 -5.25
CA LEU A 2 2.93 37.46 -5.88
C LEU A 2 2.64 36.32 -4.89
N ARG A 3 3.37 36.27 -3.76
CA ARG A 3 3.15 35.27 -2.70
C ARG A 3 1.72 35.32 -2.13
N HIS A 4 1.22 36.49 -1.80
CA HIS A 4 -0.13 36.67 -1.25
C HIS A 4 -1.24 36.30 -2.24
N PHE A 5 -0.96 36.37 -3.54
CA PHE A 5 -1.90 35.91 -4.56
C PHE A 5 -1.92 34.37 -4.64
N PHE A 6 -0.76 33.71 -4.52
CA PHE A 6 -0.71 32.25 -4.40
C PHE A 6 -1.35 31.75 -3.11
N ASP A 7 -1.15 32.43 -1.98
CA ASP A 7 -1.82 32.11 -0.71
C ASP A 7 -3.36 32.19 -0.87
N LEU A 8 -3.86 33.23 -1.56
CA LEU A 8 -5.29 33.37 -1.89
C LEU A 8 -5.80 32.26 -2.83
N TYR A 9 -4.99 31.84 -3.79
CA TYR A 9 -5.35 30.74 -4.69
C TYR A 9 -5.36 29.40 -3.94
N ASP A 10 -4.42 29.19 -3.02
CA ASP A 10 -4.35 28.04 -2.13
C ASP A 10 -5.61 27.94 -1.25
N GLU A 11 -6.01 29.04 -0.61
CA GLU A 11 -7.27 29.13 0.14
C GLU A 11 -8.49 28.75 -0.72
N TYR A 12 -8.51 29.13 -2.00
CA TYR A 12 -9.60 28.81 -2.92
C TYR A 12 -9.63 27.33 -3.31
N VAL A 13 -8.50 26.74 -3.70
CA VAL A 13 -8.45 25.31 -4.10
C VAL A 13 -8.66 24.37 -2.92
N HIS A 14 -8.35 24.81 -1.70
CA HIS A 14 -8.62 24.09 -0.46
C HIS A 14 -9.99 24.42 0.17
N GLY A 15 -10.84 25.18 -0.53
CA GLY A 15 -12.24 25.42 -0.16
C GLY A 15 -12.46 26.40 1.01
N GLN A 16 -11.41 27.07 1.48
CA GLN A 16 -11.50 28.09 2.55
C GLN A 16 -12.22 29.36 2.07
N VAL A 17 -12.22 29.61 0.76
CA VAL A 17 -12.92 30.74 0.13
C VAL A 17 -13.68 30.25 -1.10
N GLY A 18 -14.95 30.63 -1.21
CA GLY A 18 -15.75 30.32 -2.42
C GLY A 18 -15.35 31.18 -3.62
N ARG A 19 -15.69 30.74 -4.83
CA ARG A 19 -15.36 31.41 -6.11
C ARG A 19 -15.62 32.92 -6.12
N ARG A 20 -16.74 33.38 -5.55
CA ARG A 20 -17.09 34.82 -5.48
C ARG A 20 -16.10 35.59 -4.60
N GLY A 21 -15.75 35.04 -3.43
CA GLY A 21 -14.77 35.65 -2.52
C GLY A 21 -13.36 35.64 -3.08
N PHE A 22 -13.00 34.59 -3.84
CA PHE A 22 -11.73 34.56 -4.57
C PHE A 22 -11.67 35.66 -5.63
N LEU A 23 -12.68 35.75 -6.51
CA LEU A 23 -12.70 36.74 -7.59
C LEU A 23 -12.68 38.19 -7.08
N ASP A 24 -13.39 38.45 -5.97
CA ASP A 24 -13.41 39.76 -5.31
C ASP A 24 -12.02 40.14 -4.76
N ARG A 25 -11.35 39.22 -4.04
CA ARG A 25 -10.01 39.44 -3.50
C ARG A 25 -8.92 39.45 -4.59
N ALA A 26 -9.08 38.67 -5.65
CA ALA A 26 -8.14 38.57 -6.76
C ALA A 26 -8.11 39.84 -7.63
N SER A 27 -9.18 40.65 -7.61
CA SER A 27 -9.24 41.95 -8.32
C SER A 27 -8.12 42.91 -7.92
N ARG A 28 -7.60 42.81 -6.69
CA ARG A 28 -6.47 43.62 -6.19
C ARG A 28 -5.15 43.31 -6.88
N PHE A 29 -5.06 42.18 -7.57
CA PHE A 29 -3.90 41.74 -8.33
C PHE A 29 -4.10 41.87 -9.85
N ALA A 30 -5.28 42.34 -10.28
CA ALA A 30 -5.68 42.49 -11.68
C ALA A 30 -5.19 43.83 -12.25
N VAL A 31 -3.91 43.90 -12.63
CA VAL A 31 -3.25 45.11 -13.17
C VAL A 31 -3.02 44.96 -14.68
N GLY A 32 -3.04 46.07 -15.44
CA GLY A 32 -2.59 46.08 -16.84
C GLY A 32 -3.48 45.33 -17.82
N GLY A 33 -4.80 45.33 -17.62
CA GLY A 33 -5.76 44.66 -18.50
C GLY A 33 -6.01 43.18 -18.20
N VAL A 34 -5.29 42.62 -17.23
CA VAL A 34 -5.59 41.29 -16.69
C VAL A 34 -6.84 41.37 -15.81
N THR A 35 -7.79 40.44 -15.95
CA THR A 35 -8.99 40.37 -15.11
C THR A 35 -8.85 39.31 -14.02
N ALA A 36 -9.61 39.44 -12.92
CA ALA A 36 -9.67 38.39 -11.89
C ALA A 36 -10.11 37.02 -12.45
N ALA A 37 -10.99 37.03 -13.46
CA ALA A 37 -11.38 35.82 -14.19
C ALA A 37 -10.23 35.26 -15.06
N GLY A 38 -9.44 36.13 -15.69
CA GLY A 38 -8.24 35.75 -16.44
C GLY A 38 -7.16 35.14 -15.53
N LEU A 39 -6.95 35.73 -14.34
CA LEU A 39 -6.08 35.17 -13.30
C LEU A 39 -6.54 33.78 -12.84
N LEU A 40 -7.84 33.61 -12.59
CA LEU A 40 -8.42 32.31 -12.26
C LEU A 40 -8.20 31.30 -13.39
N ALA A 41 -8.45 31.68 -14.64
CA ALA A 41 -8.29 30.80 -15.79
C ALA A 41 -6.83 30.39 -16.06
N ALA A 42 -5.87 31.28 -15.78
CA ALA A 42 -4.45 31.01 -15.91
C ALA A 42 -3.93 30.01 -14.87
N LEU A 43 -4.49 30.04 -13.65
CA LEU A 43 -4.10 29.16 -12.56
C LEU A 43 -4.89 27.85 -12.49
N SER A 44 -6.13 27.86 -12.99
CA SER A 44 -7.04 26.70 -12.90
C SER A 44 -6.45 25.47 -13.60
N PRO A 45 -6.46 24.29 -12.97
CA PRO A 45 -6.00 23.07 -13.61
C PRO A 45 -6.88 22.75 -14.83
N LYS A 46 -6.27 22.48 -15.97
CA LYS A 46 -6.98 22.01 -17.17
C LYS A 46 -7.06 20.49 -17.13
N TYR A 47 -7.99 19.93 -16.35
CA TYR A 47 -8.13 18.48 -16.20
C TYR A 47 -8.39 17.74 -17.53
N ALA A 48 -9.03 18.41 -18.51
CA ALA A 48 -9.18 17.90 -19.87
C ALA A 48 -7.83 17.66 -20.59
N LEU A 49 -6.76 18.30 -20.13
CA LEU A 49 -5.37 18.11 -20.59
C LEU A 49 -4.54 17.28 -19.60
N ALA A 50 -5.11 16.81 -18.49
CA ALA A 50 -4.36 16.14 -17.42
C ALA A 50 -4.02 14.68 -17.75
N GLN A 51 -4.76 14.03 -18.65
CA GLN A 51 -4.45 12.68 -19.07
C GLN A 51 -3.27 12.69 -20.06
N GLN A 52 -2.06 12.62 -19.51
CA GLN A 52 -0.82 12.53 -20.29
C GLN A 52 -0.50 11.10 -20.72
N VAL A 53 -1.07 10.09 -20.03
CA VAL A 53 -0.80 8.67 -20.26
C VAL A 53 -2.13 7.92 -20.38
N ALA A 54 -2.23 7.05 -21.39
CA ALA A 54 -3.38 6.18 -21.56
C ALA A 54 -3.45 5.18 -20.40
N LYS A 55 -4.66 4.85 -19.92
CA LYS A 55 -4.83 3.92 -18.79
C LYS A 55 -4.29 2.52 -19.12
N ASP A 56 -4.30 2.19 -20.40
CA ASP A 56 -3.92 0.95 -21.06
C ASP A 56 -2.61 1.09 -21.86
N ASP A 57 -1.76 2.06 -21.51
CA ASP A 57 -0.45 2.21 -22.15
C ASP A 57 0.39 0.92 -21.97
N GLU A 58 0.62 0.21 -23.08
CA GLU A 58 1.32 -1.09 -23.10
C GLU A 58 2.76 -1.04 -22.57
N ARG A 59 3.37 0.16 -22.51
CA ARG A 59 4.70 0.35 -21.93
C ARG A 59 4.68 0.27 -20.41
N ILE A 60 3.50 0.38 -19.78
CA ILE A 60 3.33 0.28 -18.32
C ILE A 60 3.03 -1.17 -17.98
N THR A 61 3.99 -1.82 -17.34
CA THR A 61 3.79 -3.15 -16.74
C THR A 61 3.47 -3.00 -15.26
N VAL A 62 2.42 -3.70 -14.79
CA VAL A 62 2.06 -3.77 -13.36
C VAL A 62 2.36 -5.17 -12.85
N SER A 63 3.14 -5.25 -11.78
CA SER A 63 3.44 -6.49 -11.06
C SER A 63 3.14 -6.32 -9.58
N TYR A 64 2.83 -7.44 -8.92
CA TYR A 64 2.77 -7.51 -7.47
C TYR A 64 4.13 -7.97 -6.95
N GLU A 65 4.72 -7.18 -6.05
CA GLU A 65 6.01 -7.51 -5.44
C GLU A 65 5.83 -7.83 -3.95
N ILE A 66 6.39 -8.95 -3.52
CA ILE A 66 6.48 -9.31 -2.11
C ILE A 66 7.86 -8.88 -1.61
N LYS A 67 7.92 -7.82 -0.80
CA LYS A 67 9.18 -7.31 -0.23
C LYS A 67 9.48 -7.83 1.17
N ALA A 68 8.45 -8.27 1.88
CA ALA A 68 8.59 -8.84 3.22
C ALA A 68 9.19 -10.24 3.16
N ALA A 69 10.03 -10.58 4.15
CA ALA A 69 10.32 -11.98 4.39
C ALA A 69 9.05 -12.71 4.85
N ILE A 70 8.93 -13.99 4.55
CA ILE A 70 7.77 -14.81 4.91
C ILE A 70 8.20 -16.00 5.77
N LEU A 71 7.49 -16.24 6.88
CA LEU A 71 7.55 -17.47 7.66
C LEU A 71 6.24 -18.24 7.50
N LEU A 72 6.32 -19.50 7.06
CA LEU A 72 5.17 -20.40 6.91
C LEU A 72 5.28 -21.58 7.87
N GLN A 73 4.16 -21.93 8.52
CA GLN A 73 4.07 -22.99 9.53
C GLN A 73 2.93 -23.95 9.14
N PHE A 74 3.26 -25.12 8.60
CA PHE A 74 2.31 -26.08 8.05
C PHE A 74 2.10 -27.30 8.95
N ALA A 75 0.86 -27.73 9.11
CA ALA A 75 0.57 -29.01 9.73
C ALA A 75 0.79 -30.15 8.72
N GLU A 76 1.42 -31.26 9.12
CA GLU A 76 1.70 -32.38 8.20
C GLU A 76 0.40 -32.96 7.59
N ASN A 77 -0.63 -33.15 8.41
CA ASN A 77 -1.87 -33.81 8.00
C ASN A 77 -2.92 -32.86 7.40
N ASP A 78 -2.57 -31.59 7.11
CA ASP A 78 -3.48 -30.62 6.50
C ASP A 78 -3.44 -30.68 4.97
N GLU A 79 -4.01 -31.75 4.42
CA GLU A 79 -3.97 -32.03 2.97
C GLU A 79 -4.51 -30.88 2.11
N ARG A 80 -5.58 -30.21 2.56
CA ARG A 80 -6.23 -29.16 1.78
C ARG A 80 -5.33 -27.93 1.63
N VAL A 81 -4.58 -27.58 2.67
CA VAL A 81 -3.60 -26.48 2.61
C VAL A 81 -2.33 -26.93 1.89
N ASN A 82 -1.82 -28.12 2.22
CA ASN A 82 -0.58 -28.65 1.66
C ASN A 82 -0.67 -28.93 0.15
N ALA A 83 -1.86 -29.23 -0.38
CA ALA A 83 -2.09 -29.34 -1.82
C ALA A 83 -1.76 -28.05 -2.59
N GLY A 84 -1.88 -26.88 -1.95
CA GLY A 84 -1.52 -25.59 -2.54
C GLY A 84 -0.03 -25.23 -2.42
N TRP A 85 0.71 -25.91 -1.55
CA TRP A 85 2.10 -25.57 -1.25
C TRP A 85 3.03 -25.62 -2.48
N PRO A 86 3.04 -26.68 -3.32
CA PRO A 86 3.97 -26.77 -4.45
C PRO A 86 3.85 -25.59 -5.42
N ALA A 87 2.62 -25.21 -5.78
CA ALA A 87 2.39 -24.08 -6.68
C ALA A 87 2.80 -22.74 -6.05
N TYR A 88 2.59 -22.60 -4.74
CA TYR A 88 2.96 -21.39 -4.03
C TYR A 88 4.48 -21.26 -3.87
N GLU A 89 5.16 -22.36 -3.52
CA GLU A 89 6.62 -22.40 -3.40
C GLU A 89 7.31 -22.04 -4.72
N GLU A 90 6.84 -22.58 -5.84
CA GLU A 90 7.34 -22.23 -7.17
C GLU A 90 7.13 -20.74 -7.50
N ALA A 91 5.98 -20.18 -7.13
CA ALA A 91 5.72 -18.76 -7.31
C ALA A 91 6.66 -17.89 -6.45
N LEU A 92 6.91 -18.27 -5.19
CA LEU A 92 7.84 -17.58 -4.29
C LEU A 92 9.27 -17.62 -4.83
N LYS A 93 9.72 -18.79 -5.31
CA LYS A 93 11.05 -18.95 -5.94
C LYS A 93 11.18 -18.11 -7.21
N LYS A 94 10.17 -18.15 -8.10
CA LYS A 94 10.17 -17.37 -9.35
C LYS A 94 10.20 -15.86 -9.09
N ALA A 95 9.57 -15.41 -8.01
CA ALA A 95 9.56 -14.01 -7.60
C ALA A 95 10.75 -13.61 -6.70
N ASP A 96 11.72 -14.50 -6.49
CA ASP A 96 12.89 -14.29 -5.61
C ASP A 96 12.52 -13.80 -4.20
N VAL A 97 11.44 -14.35 -3.65
CA VAL A 97 10.94 -13.96 -2.32
C VAL A 97 11.72 -14.67 -1.23
N ARG A 98 12.15 -13.91 -0.21
CA ARG A 98 12.75 -14.49 1.00
C ARG A 98 11.69 -15.20 1.82
N TYR A 99 11.72 -16.53 1.90
CA TYR A 99 10.79 -17.29 2.74
C TYR A 99 11.46 -18.41 3.53
N THR A 100 10.78 -18.87 4.57
CA THR A 100 11.10 -20.09 5.32
C THR A 100 9.80 -20.83 5.61
N ALA A 101 9.75 -22.13 5.30
CA ALA A 101 8.58 -22.97 5.55
C ALA A 101 8.96 -24.13 6.47
N HIS A 102 8.11 -24.42 7.45
CA HIS A 102 8.27 -25.58 8.33
C HIS A 102 7.01 -26.44 8.27
N HIS A 103 7.20 -27.75 8.29
CA HIS A 103 6.13 -28.74 8.45
C HIS A 103 6.26 -29.40 9.83
N TYR A 104 5.15 -29.58 10.52
CA TYR A 104 5.10 -30.14 11.88
C TYR A 104 4.53 -31.57 11.84
N PRO A 105 5.37 -32.60 12.07
CA PRO A 105 4.94 -33.99 11.96
C PRO A 105 3.79 -34.35 12.90
N GLY A 106 2.86 -35.19 12.46
CA GLY A 106 1.72 -35.69 13.24
C GLY A 106 0.63 -34.66 13.54
N THR A 107 0.81 -33.39 13.17
CA THR A 107 -0.13 -32.32 13.50
C THR A 107 -1.25 -32.17 12.48
N ASN A 108 -2.40 -31.67 12.94
CA ASN A 108 -3.55 -31.33 12.12
C ASN A 108 -3.70 -29.80 11.99
N HIS A 109 -4.56 -29.36 11.07
CA HIS A 109 -4.94 -27.96 10.95
C HIS A 109 -5.35 -27.37 12.31
N GLY A 110 -4.78 -26.23 12.67
CA GLY A 110 -5.05 -25.57 13.94
C GLY A 110 -4.33 -26.18 15.15
N PHE A 111 -3.19 -26.84 14.97
CA PHE A 111 -2.38 -27.40 16.06
C PHE A 111 -1.95 -26.39 17.14
N HIS A 112 -1.96 -25.09 16.82
CA HIS A 112 -1.64 -24.02 17.77
C HIS A 112 -2.85 -23.58 18.63
N ASN A 113 -4.06 -24.06 18.33
CA ASN A 113 -5.27 -23.66 19.05
C ASN A 113 -5.49 -24.54 20.28
N ASP A 114 -5.08 -24.03 21.43
CA ASP A 114 -5.15 -24.64 22.78
C ASP A 114 -6.59 -24.84 23.31
N THR A 115 -7.60 -24.28 22.65
CA THR A 115 -9.01 -24.49 22.99
C THR A 115 -9.63 -25.70 22.28
N THR A 116 -8.86 -26.47 21.51
CA THR A 116 -9.39 -27.57 20.68
C THR A 116 -8.62 -28.88 20.89
N PRO A 117 -9.24 -30.05 20.63
CA PRO A 117 -8.56 -31.34 20.71
C PRO A 117 -7.41 -31.54 19.71
N ARG A 118 -7.23 -30.62 18.76
CA ARG A 118 -6.16 -30.66 17.75
C ARG A 118 -4.87 -30.03 18.26
N TYR A 119 -4.90 -29.39 19.44
CA TYR A 119 -3.75 -28.75 20.03
C TYR A 119 -2.58 -29.73 20.19
N ASP A 120 -1.42 -29.34 19.69
CA ASP A 120 -0.16 -30.04 19.91
C ASP A 120 0.81 -29.07 20.60
N GLU A 121 1.05 -29.29 21.90
CA GLU A 121 1.84 -28.37 22.72
C GLU A 121 3.29 -28.22 22.22
N ALA A 122 3.90 -29.32 21.77
CA ALA A 122 5.29 -29.30 21.32
C ALA A 122 5.43 -28.53 20.00
N ALA A 123 4.56 -28.81 19.03
CA ALA A 123 4.53 -28.11 17.75
C ALA A 123 4.13 -26.65 17.93
N ALA A 124 3.15 -26.34 18.78
CA ALA A 124 2.72 -24.97 19.06
C ALA A 124 3.85 -24.13 19.67
N LYS A 125 4.54 -24.65 20.70
CA LYS A 125 5.69 -23.97 21.31
C LYS A 125 6.83 -23.74 20.31
N LEU A 126 7.15 -24.74 19.50
CA LEU A 126 8.19 -24.62 18.48
C LEU A 126 7.82 -23.61 17.38
N ALA A 127 6.57 -23.62 16.91
CA ALA A 127 6.07 -22.65 15.93
C ALA A 127 6.07 -21.22 16.50
N TRP A 128 5.71 -21.06 17.77
CA TRP A 128 5.77 -19.78 18.46
C TRP A 128 7.20 -19.26 18.61
N GLN A 129 8.13 -20.12 19.05
CA GLN A 129 9.54 -19.79 19.15
C GLN A 129 10.09 -19.28 17.81
N ARG A 130 9.88 -20.03 16.73
CA ARG A 130 10.31 -19.65 15.37
C ARG A 130 9.70 -18.32 14.91
N THR A 131 8.45 -18.06 15.27
CA THR A 131 7.76 -16.80 14.95
C THR A 131 8.43 -15.62 15.65
N VAL A 132 8.72 -15.75 16.95
CA VAL A 132 9.41 -14.70 17.72
C VAL A 132 10.84 -14.49 17.21
N GLU A 133 11.58 -15.57 16.94
CA GLU A 133 12.93 -15.51 16.35
C GLU A 133 12.92 -14.82 14.98
N PHE A 134 11.94 -15.14 14.13
CA PHE A 134 11.75 -14.51 12.84
C PHE A 134 11.49 -13.02 12.95
N PHE A 135 10.60 -12.59 13.85
CA PHE A 135 10.35 -11.16 14.07
C PHE A 135 11.56 -10.44 14.64
N ASN A 136 12.26 -11.03 15.61
CA ASN A 136 13.49 -10.47 16.13
C ASN A 136 14.53 -10.29 15.02
N LYS A 137 14.65 -11.26 14.10
CA LYS A 137 15.57 -11.16 12.96
C LYS A 137 15.16 -10.08 11.96
N GLU A 138 13.89 -9.99 11.59
CA GLU A 138 13.44 -9.12 10.49
C GLU A 138 13.06 -7.70 10.92
N LEU A 139 12.77 -7.49 12.20
CA LEU A 139 12.30 -6.21 12.76
C LEU A 139 13.26 -5.56 13.77
N ALA A 140 14.22 -6.28 14.36
CA ALA A 140 15.14 -5.63 15.31
C ALA A 140 15.97 -4.53 14.61
N GLY A 141 15.86 -3.31 15.12
CA GLY A 141 16.62 -2.15 14.64
C GLY A 141 16.02 -1.41 13.44
N LYS A 142 14.77 -1.71 13.06
CA LYS A 142 13.94 -0.86 12.20
C LYS A 142 12.96 -0.04 13.04
#